data_AF-A0A9I9EEV9-F1
#
_entry.id   AF-A0A9I9EEV9-F1
#
_cell.length_a   1.000
_cell.length_b   1.000
_cell.length_c   1.000
_cell.angle_alpha   90.00
_cell.angle_beta   90.00
_cell.angle_gamma   90.00
#
_symmetry.space_group_name_H-M   'P 1'
#
loop_
_entity.id
_entity.type
_entity.pdbx_description
1 polymer ?
#
loop_
_entity_poly.entity_id
_entity_poly.type
_entity_poly.pdbx_seq_one_letter_code
_entity_poly.pdbx_strand_id
1 'polypeptide(L)'
;MLGKRKSVKPPSSVWEHFIKVEGCDPKYPRAACQHCGASYACDSKRNGTTNLKRHLEKCKMYVNLLKDNVEGEGDSESSLMATSFTQENCRKMLARMVILDELSFKFIESEGFHQFCQALNPKFVIPSRVTVAKDCFQMYMKEKKKLKNALTRSGQRVCLTTDTWTSVQKY
;
A
#
# COMPACT_ATOMS: atom_id res chain seq x y z
N MET A 1 -10.20 -25.06 -41.58
CA MET A 1 -10.19 -23.98 -40.58
C MET A 1 -9.00 -24.20 -39.65
N LEU A 2 -8.00 -23.31 -39.67
CA LEU A 2 -6.79 -23.42 -38.84
C LEU A 2 -7.16 -23.16 -37.37
N GLY A 3 -7.11 -24.20 -36.54
CA GLY A 3 -7.41 -24.11 -35.11
C GLY A 3 -6.49 -23.10 -34.40
N LYS A 4 -7.07 -22.15 -33.66
CA LYS A 4 -6.32 -21.21 -32.83
C LYS A 4 -5.51 -22.00 -31.79
N ARG A 5 -4.18 -21.91 -31.86
CA ARG A 5 -3.26 -22.49 -30.87
C ARG A 5 -3.59 -21.93 -29.48
N LYS A 6 -3.74 -22.81 -28.47
CA LYS A 6 -3.88 -22.44 -27.06
C LYS A 6 -2.70 -21.54 -26.65
N SER A 7 -2.96 -20.45 -25.93
CA SER A 7 -1.91 -19.58 -25.40
C SER A 7 -1.04 -20.36 -24.41
N VAL A 8 0.25 -20.48 -24.74
CA VAL A 8 1.23 -21.14 -23.86
C VAL A 8 1.51 -20.19 -22.70
N LYS A 9 1.33 -20.67 -21.46
CA LYS A 9 1.73 -19.90 -20.28
C LYS A 9 3.21 -19.54 -20.39
N PRO A 10 3.61 -18.28 -20.15
CA PRO A 10 5.00 -17.90 -20.27
C PRO A 10 5.86 -18.72 -19.28
N PRO A 11 7.11 -19.03 -19.64
CA PRO A 11 7.96 -19.96 -18.88
C PRO A 11 8.44 -19.41 -17.53
N SER A 12 8.08 -18.17 -17.17
CA SER A 12 8.47 -17.50 -15.91
C SER A 12 7.47 -16.38 -15.57
N SER A 13 7.15 -16.21 -14.29
CA SER A 13 6.27 -15.14 -13.78
C SER A 13 6.79 -13.73 -14.09
N VAL A 14 8.09 -13.59 -14.33
CA VAL A 14 8.71 -12.32 -14.70
C VAL A 14 8.07 -11.71 -15.96
N TRP A 15 7.55 -12.53 -16.86
CA TRP A 15 6.89 -12.06 -18.08
C TRP A 15 5.54 -11.36 -17.84
N GLU A 16 4.98 -11.43 -16.63
CA GLU A 16 3.81 -10.63 -16.23
C GLU A 16 4.15 -9.14 -16.10
N HIS A 17 5.44 -8.79 -16.02
CA HIS A 17 5.91 -7.42 -15.77
C HIS A 17 6.78 -6.84 -16.91
N PHE A 18 6.91 -7.59 -18.02
CA PHE A 18 7.72 -7.18 -19.16
C PHE A 18 6.95 -7.38 -20.47
N ILE A 19 7.19 -6.48 -21.43
CA ILE A 19 6.65 -6.58 -22.79
C ILE A 19 7.82 -6.76 -23.75
N LYS A 20 7.72 -7.73 -24.66
CA LYS A 20 8.73 -7.89 -25.73
C LYS A 20 8.60 -6.72 -26.69
N VAL A 21 9.71 -6.05 -26.97
CA VAL A 21 9.74 -4.89 -27.85
C VAL A 21 9.67 -5.39 -29.29
N GLU A 22 8.63 -4.98 -30.01
CA GLU A 22 8.47 -5.27 -31.43
C GLU A 22 9.39 -4.36 -32.26
N GLY A 23 9.83 -4.83 -33.44
CA GLY A 23 10.70 -4.04 -34.33
C GLY A 23 12.19 -3.96 -33.93
N CYS A 24 12.63 -4.71 -32.91
CA CYS A 24 14.06 -4.87 -32.61
C CYS A 24 14.74 -5.84 -33.60
N ASP A 25 16.08 -5.75 -33.70
CA ASP A 25 16.89 -6.71 -34.45
C ASP A 25 16.55 -8.16 -33.99
N PRO A 26 16.08 -9.05 -34.88
CA PRO A 26 15.77 -10.43 -34.55
C PRO A 26 16.95 -11.20 -33.93
N LYS A 27 18.20 -10.77 -34.18
CA LYS A 27 19.42 -11.33 -33.60
C LYS A 27 19.65 -10.90 -32.15
N TYR A 28 19.05 -9.79 -31.74
CA TYR A 28 19.19 -9.20 -30.40
C TYR A 28 17.83 -8.76 -29.83
N PRO A 29 16.92 -9.72 -29.56
CA PRO A 29 15.59 -9.40 -29.05
C PRO A 29 15.66 -8.72 -27.67
N ARG A 30 14.74 -7.77 -27.47
CA ARG A 30 14.66 -6.94 -26.26
C ARG A 30 13.28 -7.02 -25.61
N ALA A 31 13.23 -6.84 -24.31
CA ALA A 31 12.00 -6.69 -23.52
C ALA A 31 12.09 -5.43 -22.65
N ALA A 32 11.00 -4.70 -22.52
CA ALA A 32 10.89 -3.50 -21.70
C ALA A 32 10.11 -3.81 -20.42
N CYS A 33 10.58 -3.29 -19.29
CA CYS A 33 9.86 -3.34 -18.03
C CYS A 33 8.61 -2.46 -18.13
N GLN A 34 7.44 -3.00 -17.78
CA GLN A 34 6.18 -2.26 -17.82
C GLN A 34 6.11 -1.13 -16.79
N HIS A 35 6.93 -1.20 -15.74
CA HIS A 35 6.88 -0.25 -14.60
C HIS A 35 7.80 0.95 -14.78
N CYS A 36 8.96 0.78 -15.41
CA CYS A 36 9.96 1.85 -15.56
C CYS A 36 10.45 2.04 -17.01
N GLY A 37 9.98 1.23 -17.95
CA GLY A 37 10.39 1.30 -19.37
C GLY A 37 11.79 0.78 -19.67
N ALA A 38 12.59 0.39 -18.66
CA ALA A 38 13.95 -0.08 -18.88
C ALA A 38 14.00 -1.32 -19.78
N SER A 39 14.89 -1.29 -20.78
CA SER A 39 15.00 -2.31 -21.83
C SER A 39 16.12 -3.30 -21.52
N TYR A 40 15.86 -4.59 -21.72
CA TYR A 40 16.73 -5.71 -21.41
C TYR A 40 16.80 -6.70 -22.57
N ALA A 41 17.95 -7.33 -22.77
CA ALA A 41 18.09 -8.38 -23.78
C ALA A 41 17.38 -9.66 -23.30
N CYS A 42 16.65 -10.33 -24.19
CA CYS A 42 15.75 -11.44 -23.82
C CYS A 42 15.74 -12.61 -24.82
N ASP A 43 16.88 -12.86 -25.47
CA ASP A 43 17.07 -13.99 -26.38
C ASP A 43 16.87 -15.33 -25.65
N SER A 44 16.05 -16.22 -26.22
CA SER A 44 15.68 -17.49 -25.56
C SER A 44 16.81 -18.50 -25.44
N LYS A 45 17.90 -18.37 -26.21
CA LYS A 45 19.08 -19.25 -26.17
C LYS A 45 20.23 -18.64 -25.40
N ARG A 46 20.40 -17.31 -25.46
CA ARG A 46 21.55 -16.59 -24.88
C ARG A 46 21.24 -15.97 -23.52
N ASN A 47 19.98 -15.61 -23.27
CA ASN A 47 19.61 -14.80 -22.11
C ASN A 47 18.50 -15.50 -21.32
N GLY A 48 18.85 -16.02 -20.15
CA GLY A 48 17.86 -16.44 -19.15
C GLY A 48 17.07 -15.26 -18.58
N THR A 49 16.04 -15.53 -17.77
CA THR A 49 15.18 -14.49 -17.16
C THR A 49 15.78 -13.85 -15.90
N THR A 50 16.99 -14.24 -15.50
CA THR A 50 17.66 -13.77 -14.28
C THR A 50 17.93 -12.26 -14.27
N ASN A 51 18.24 -11.66 -15.42
CA ASN A 51 18.44 -10.21 -15.54
C ASN A 51 17.13 -9.42 -15.32
N LEU A 52 16.03 -9.92 -15.85
CA LEU A 52 14.68 -9.36 -15.70
C LEU A 52 14.20 -9.50 -14.25
N LYS A 53 14.43 -10.66 -13.62
CA LYS A 53 14.11 -10.89 -12.19
C LYS A 53 14.88 -9.94 -11.27
N ARG A 54 16.20 -9.88 -11.44
CA ARG A 54 17.08 -8.97 -10.67
C ARG A 54 16.74 -7.50 -10.90
N HIS A 55 16.22 -7.15 -12.08
CA HIS A 55 15.69 -5.82 -12.31
C HIS A 55 14.45 -5.56 -11.45
N LEU A 56 13.46 -6.46 -11.43
CA LEU A 56 12.23 -6.26 -10.65
C LEU A 56 12.52 -6.06 -9.15
N GLU A 57 13.45 -6.83 -8.59
CA GLU A 57 13.89 -6.69 -7.20
C GLU A 57 14.42 -5.28 -6.86
N LYS A 58 14.93 -4.54 -7.86
CA LYS A 58 15.50 -3.20 -7.69
C LYS A 58 14.71 -2.09 -8.39
N CYS A 59 13.65 -2.45 -9.11
CA CYS A 59 12.88 -1.51 -9.91
C CYS A 59 12.06 -0.64 -8.98
N LYS A 60 12.49 0.62 -8.77
CA LYS A 60 11.84 1.55 -7.83
C LYS A 60 10.33 1.65 -8.04
N MET A 61 9.88 1.76 -9.30
CA MET A 61 8.46 1.85 -9.63
C MET A 61 7.69 0.59 -9.24
N TYR A 62 8.23 -0.58 -9.53
CA TYR A 62 7.61 -1.86 -9.16
C TYR A 62 7.62 -2.10 -7.64
N VAL A 63 8.75 -1.83 -6.99
CA VAL A 63 8.90 -2.00 -5.53
C VAL A 63 7.98 -1.05 -4.77
N ASN A 64 7.80 0.20 -5.23
CA ASN A 64 6.85 1.13 -4.64
C ASN A 64 5.40 0.66 -4.80
N LEU A 65 5.03 0.14 -5.99
CA LEU A 65 3.71 -0.46 -6.20
C LEU A 65 3.46 -1.64 -5.27
N LEU A 66 4.48 -2.47 -5.00
CA LEU A 66 4.35 -3.54 -4.01
C LEU A 66 4.13 -2.97 -2.60
N LYS A 67 4.89 -1.96 -2.20
CA LYS A 67 4.76 -1.30 -0.88
C LYS A 67 3.38 -0.66 -0.68
N ASP A 68 2.79 -0.05 -1.70
CA ASP A 68 1.43 0.50 -1.64
C ASP A 68 0.36 -0.59 -1.52
N ASN A 69 0.63 -1.79 -2.04
CA ASN A 69 -0.24 -2.96 -1.92
C ASN A 69 -0.04 -3.74 -0.59
N VAL A 70 1.06 -3.49 0.13
CA VAL A 70 1.34 -4.03 1.48
C VAL A 70 1.13 -2.94 2.55
N GLU A 71 0.02 -2.19 2.49
CA GLU A 71 -0.54 -1.52 3.69
C GLU A 71 -1.28 -2.56 4.58
N GLY A 72 -0.54 -3.61 4.95
CA GLY A 72 -0.92 -4.68 5.86
C GLY A 72 0.34 -5.22 6.52
N GLU A 73 0.57 -4.76 7.76
CA GLU A 73 1.41 -5.32 8.83
C GLU A 73 2.71 -6.03 8.46
N GLY A 74 3.85 -5.49 8.93
CA GLY A 74 5.10 -6.25 9.02
C GLY A 74 6.34 -5.36 9.01
N ASP A 75 6.89 -5.15 10.20
CA ASP A 75 8.24 -4.63 10.45
C ASP A 75 9.28 -5.34 9.56
N SER A 76 9.96 -4.60 8.67
CA SER A 76 11.20 -5.05 8.06
C SER A 76 12.05 -3.86 7.59
N GLU A 77 13.21 -3.74 8.24
CA GLU A 77 14.43 -3.02 7.85
C GLU A 77 14.24 -1.76 7.00
N SER A 78 14.07 -0.63 7.70
CA SER A 78 13.92 0.70 7.15
C SER A 78 15.12 1.11 6.29
N SER A 79 14.96 1.04 4.97
CA SER A 79 15.61 2.01 4.09
C SER A 79 15.08 3.39 4.49
N LEU A 80 15.87 4.16 5.24
CA LEU A 80 15.60 5.53 5.68
C LEU A 80 15.40 6.44 4.48
N MET A 81 14.21 6.39 3.88
CA MET A 81 13.75 7.42 2.97
C MET A 81 13.29 8.57 3.84
N ALA A 82 14.00 9.70 3.75
CA ALA A 82 13.55 10.95 4.34
C ALA A 82 12.19 11.30 3.72
N THR A 83 11.11 10.95 4.41
CA THR A 83 9.76 11.39 4.02
C THR A 83 9.70 12.87 4.32
N SER A 84 9.54 13.69 3.27
CA SER A 84 9.29 15.12 3.45
C SER A 84 8.00 15.32 4.25
N PHE A 85 7.95 16.40 5.03
CA PHE A 85 6.75 16.77 5.75
C PHE A 85 5.58 16.99 4.77
N THR A 86 4.47 16.30 4.99
CA THR A 86 3.20 16.61 4.35
C THR A 86 2.11 16.69 5.42
N GLN A 87 1.27 17.71 5.29
CA GLN A 87 0.16 17.95 6.21
C GLN A 87 -0.81 16.74 6.26
N GLU A 88 -1.05 16.11 5.12
CA GLU A 88 -1.91 14.93 5.00
C GLU A 88 -1.34 13.72 5.76
N ASN A 89 -0.04 13.44 5.66
CA ASN A 89 0.57 12.34 6.38
C ASN A 89 0.54 12.57 7.89
N CYS A 90 0.84 13.79 8.36
CA CYS A 90 0.72 14.11 9.79
C CYS A 90 -0.71 13.96 10.32
N ARG A 91 -1.72 14.37 9.54
CA ARG A 91 -3.13 14.13 9.90
C ARG A 91 -3.49 12.65 9.95
N LYS A 92 -3.03 11.86 8.98
CA LYS A 92 -3.19 10.39 8.98
C LYS A 92 -2.58 9.79 10.25
N MET A 93 -1.37 10.20 10.62
CA MET A 93 -0.71 9.69 11.81
C MET A 93 -1.38 10.14 13.11
N LEU A 94 -1.86 11.37 13.19
CA LEU A 94 -2.64 11.87 14.32
C LEU A 94 -3.93 11.09 14.53
N ALA A 95 -4.70 10.83 13.46
CA ALA A 95 -5.91 10.00 13.54
C ALA A 95 -5.58 8.57 13.98
N ARG A 96 -4.47 8.00 13.49
CA ARG A 96 -4.00 6.67 13.92
C ARG A 96 -3.67 6.64 15.42
N MET A 97 -2.97 7.65 15.94
CA MET A 97 -2.65 7.77 17.38
C MET A 97 -3.94 7.80 18.22
N VAL A 98 -4.92 8.63 17.83
CA VAL A 98 -6.20 8.71 18.52
C VAL A 98 -6.93 7.37 18.57
N ILE A 99 -6.88 6.58 17.50
CA ILE A 99 -7.49 5.24 17.44
C ILE A 99 -6.73 4.24 18.31
N LEU A 100 -5.40 4.19 18.20
CA LEU A 100 -4.57 3.20 18.89
C LEU A 100 -4.57 3.41 20.41
N ASP A 101 -4.49 4.67 20.83
CA ASP A 101 -4.38 5.04 22.23
C ASP A 101 -5.74 5.42 22.84
N GLU A 102 -6.83 5.20 22.09
CA GLU A 102 -8.22 5.49 22.47
C GLU A 102 -8.43 6.90 23.07
N LEU A 103 -7.73 7.89 22.50
CA LEU A 103 -7.72 9.24 23.05
C LEU A 103 -9.05 9.96 22.80
N SER A 104 -9.49 10.75 23.77
CA SER A 104 -10.60 11.68 23.56
C SER A 104 -10.25 12.66 22.44
N PHE A 105 -11.20 12.96 21.55
CA PHE A 105 -10.99 13.98 20.51
C PHE A 105 -10.69 15.38 21.07
N LYS A 106 -10.99 15.65 22.35
CA LYS A 106 -10.61 16.91 23.00
C LYS A 106 -9.11 17.00 23.30
N PHE A 107 -8.40 15.88 23.36
CA PHE A 107 -6.97 15.83 23.66
C PHE A 107 -6.15 16.71 22.69
N ILE A 108 -6.52 16.70 21.42
CA ILE A 108 -5.83 17.43 20.36
C ILE A 108 -5.98 18.96 20.47
N GLU A 109 -6.94 19.45 21.27
CA GLU A 109 -7.15 20.88 21.55
C GLU A 109 -6.41 21.33 22.82
N SER A 110 -5.71 20.42 23.50
CA SER A 110 -4.97 20.75 24.71
C SER A 110 -3.75 21.63 24.40
N GLU A 111 -3.48 22.58 25.31
CA GLU A 111 -2.37 23.51 25.15
C GLU A 111 -1.02 22.80 25.09
N GLY A 112 -0.79 21.80 25.94
CA GLY A 112 0.45 21.03 25.94
C GLY A 112 0.70 20.29 24.62
N PHE A 113 -0.35 19.72 24.02
CA PHE A 113 -0.24 19.09 22.70
C PHE A 113 0.09 20.11 21.61
N HIS A 114 -0.55 21.28 21.64
CA HIS A 114 -0.25 22.37 20.71
C HIS A 114 1.21 22.82 20.79
N GLN A 115 1.70 23.09 22.00
CA GLN A 115 3.10 23.51 22.23
C GLN A 115 4.08 22.43 21.75
N PHE A 116 3.80 21.15 22.06
CA PHE A 116 4.61 20.02 21.62
C PHE A 116 4.70 19.93 20.08
N CYS A 117 3.57 19.99 19.39
CA CYS A 117 3.52 19.95 17.93
C CYS A 117 4.25 21.13 17.28
N GLN A 118 4.09 22.34 17.83
CA GLN A 118 4.77 23.54 17.33
C GLN A 118 6.29 23.44 17.51
N ALA A 119 6.76 22.91 18.65
CA ALA A 119 8.18 22.72 18.91
C ALA A 119 8.79 21.66 17.97
N LEU A 120 8.06 20.59 17.66
CA LEU A 120 8.51 19.55 16.73
C LEU A 120 8.53 20.02 15.28
N ASN A 121 7.45 20.66 14.82
CA ASN A 121 7.35 21.16 13.46
C ASN A 121 6.33 22.30 13.35
N PRO A 122 6.79 23.56 13.25
CA PRO A 122 5.91 24.73 13.13
C PRO A 122 5.01 24.74 11.89
N LYS A 123 5.34 23.95 10.86
CA LYS A 123 4.53 23.86 9.63
C LYS A 123 3.29 22.99 9.80
N PHE A 124 3.20 22.21 10.88
CA PHE A 124 2.04 21.36 11.13
C PHE A 124 0.86 22.19 11.63
N VAL A 125 -0.16 22.28 10.80
CA VAL A 125 -1.42 22.93 11.19
C VAL A 125 -2.27 21.92 11.93
N ILE A 126 -2.47 22.11 13.23
CA ILE A 126 -3.22 21.16 14.05
C ILE A 126 -4.69 21.19 13.63
N PRO A 127 -5.28 20.05 13.22
CA PRO A 127 -6.68 19.99 12.80
C PRO A 127 -7.63 20.14 13.98
N SER A 128 -8.88 20.53 13.72
CA SER A 128 -9.94 20.56 14.76
C SER A 128 -10.36 19.14 15.21
N ARG A 129 -10.99 19.03 16.39
CA ARG A 129 -11.52 17.74 16.89
C ARG A 129 -12.52 17.10 15.93
N VAL A 130 -13.31 17.93 15.22
CA VAL A 130 -14.28 17.48 14.22
C VAL A 130 -13.57 16.91 13.00
N THR A 131 -12.48 17.53 12.58
CA THR A 131 -11.65 17.06 11.47
C THR A 131 -10.99 15.72 11.82
N VAL A 132 -10.40 15.59 13.01
CA VAL A 132 -9.79 14.33 13.48
C VAL A 132 -10.83 13.21 13.58
N ALA A 133 -12.04 13.51 14.08
CA ALA A 133 -13.13 12.54 14.12
C ALA A 133 -13.53 12.05 12.72
N LYS A 134 -13.59 12.96 11.73
CA LYS A 134 -13.83 12.60 10.32
C LYS A 134 -12.70 11.72 9.76
N ASP A 135 -11.44 12.04 10.06
CA ASP A 135 -10.29 11.27 9.62
C ASP A 135 -10.33 9.84 10.19
N CYS A 136 -10.65 9.70 11.48
CA CYS A 136 -10.84 8.40 12.13
C CYS A 136 -11.98 7.60 11.47
N PHE A 137 -13.11 8.26 11.19
CA PHE A 137 -14.23 7.62 10.51
C PHE A 137 -13.87 7.15 9.08
N GLN A 138 -13.08 7.93 8.34
CA GLN A 138 -12.59 7.53 7.02
C GLN A 138 -11.68 6.30 7.09
N MET A 139 -10.78 6.24 8.08
CA MET A 139 -9.96 5.05 8.33
C MET A 139 -10.83 3.82 8.61
N TYR A 140 -11.83 3.95 9.49
CA TYR A 140 -12.79 2.90 9.76
C TYR A 140 -13.50 2.43 8.49
N MET A 141 -13.99 3.34 7.64
CA MET A 141 -14.67 2.97 6.40
C MET A 141 -13.75 2.22 5.42
N LYS A 142 -12.47 2.59 5.35
CA LYS A 142 -11.45 1.89 4.56
C LYS A 142 -11.23 0.47 5.09
N GLU A 143 -11.01 0.31 6.39
CA GLU A 143 -10.77 -0.99 7.02
C GLU A 143 -12.02 -1.88 6.98
N LYS A 144 -13.21 -1.32 7.18
CA LYS A 144 -14.50 -2.01 6.98
C LYS A 144 -14.62 -2.58 5.57
N LYS A 145 -14.24 -1.82 4.54
CA LYS A 145 -14.25 -2.29 3.14
C LYS A 145 -13.25 -3.43 2.93
N LYS A 146 -12.03 -3.31 3.47
CA LYS A 146 -11.02 -4.38 3.42
C LYS A 146 -11.52 -5.66 4.09
N LEU A 147 -12.05 -5.56 5.30
CA LEU A 147 -12.60 -6.68 6.05
C LEU A 147 -13.76 -7.34 5.31
N LYS A 148 -14.70 -6.55 4.77
CA LYS A 148 -15.80 -7.07 3.94
C LYS A 148 -15.29 -7.88 2.74
N ASN A 149 -14.27 -7.36 2.04
CA ASN A 149 -13.66 -8.07 0.92
C ASN A 149 -12.96 -9.36 1.36
N ALA A 150 -12.27 -9.35 2.50
CA ALA A 150 -11.61 -10.52 3.06
C ALA A 150 -12.63 -11.62 3.40
N LEU A 151 -13.72 -11.27 4.08
CA LEU A 151 -14.79 -12.20 4.46
C LEU A 151 -15.55 -12.76 3.24
N THR A 152 -15.76 -11.95 2.21
CA THR A 152 -16.47 -12.39 0.98
C THR A 152 -15.61 -13.35 0.16
N ARG A 153 -14.28 -13.17 0.15
CA ARG A 153 -13.36 -14.01 -0.62
C ARG A 153 -13.02 -15.33 0.07
N SER A 154 -13.10 -15.39 1.40
CA SER A 154 -12.50 -16.49 2.15
C SER A 154 -13.29 -17.80 2.11
N GLY A 155 -14.57 -17.80 1.75
CA GLY A 155 -15.42 -19.01 1.77
C GLY A 155 -15.46 -19.71 3.14
N GLN A 156 -15.01 -19.01 4.18
CA GLN A 156 -14.86 -19.53 5.54
C GLN A 156 -16.18 -19.45 6.30
N ARG A 157 -16.35 -20.35 7.27
CA ARG A 157 -17.42 -20.25 8.27
C ARG A 157 -17.01 -19.19 9.29
N VAL A 158 -17.89 -18.22 9.54
CA VAL A 158 -17.68 -17.13 10.49
C VAL A 158 -18.60 -17.35 11.69
N CYS A 159 -18.07 -17.24 12.91
CA CYS A 159 -18.86 -17.17 14.13
C CYS A 159 -18.85 -15.72 14.62
N LEU A 160 -20.03 -15.18 14.97
CA LEU A 160 -20.19 -13.83 15.50
C LEU A 160 -20.62 -13.92 16.96
N THR A 161 -19.78 -13.42 17.86
CA THR A 161 -20.15 -13.24 19.27
C THR A 161 -20.49 -11.77 19.49
N THR A 162 -21.72 -11.50 19.91
CA THR A 162 -22.16 -10.17 20.30
C THR A 162 -22.31 -10.14 21.81
N ASP A 163 -21.59 -9.23 22.46
CA ASP A 163 -21.82 -8.91 23.88
C ASP A 163 -22.76 -7.71 23.97
N THR A 164 -23.76 -7.81 24.84
CA THR A 164 -24.75 -6.76 25.07
C THR A 164 -24.88 -6.54 26.56
N TRP A 165 -24.49 -5.37 27.04
CA TRP A 165 -24.66 -4.94 28.43
C TRP A 165 -25.68 -3.80 28.51
N THR A 166 -26.35 -3.67 29.66
CA THR A 166 -27.25 -2.55 29.97
C THR A 166 -26.50 -1.52 30.82
N SER A 167 -26.58 -0.24 30.43
CA SER A 167 -26.02 0.87 31.24
C SER A 167 -27.07 1.39 32.21
N VAL A 168 -26.66 1.62 33.46
CA VAL A 168 -27.49 2.22 34.52
C VAL A 168 -27.52 3.75 34.47
N GLN A 169 -26.81 4.38 33.52
CA GLN A 169 -26.82 5.83 33.35
C GLN A 169 -28.18 6.31 32.86
N LYS A 170 -28.89 7.02 33.74
CA LYS A 170 -30.05 7.85 33.38
C LYS A 170 -29.52 9.16 32.81
N TYR A 171 -29.76 9.39 31.52
CA TYR A 171 -29.54 10.70 30.89
C TYR A 171 -30.59 11.71 31.33
#